data_AF-A0A920SYI6-F1
#
_entry.id   AF-A0A920SYI6-F1
#
_cell.length_a   1.000
_cell.length_b   1.000
_cell.length_c   1.000
_cell.angle_alpha   90.00
_cell.angle_beta   90.00
_cell.angle_gamma   90.00
#
_symmetry.space_group_name_H-M   'P 1'
#
loop_
_entity.id
_entity.type
_entity.pdbx_description
1 polymer ?
#
loop_
_entity_poly.entity_id
_entity_poly.type
_entity_poly.pdbx_seq_one_letter_code
_entity_poly.pdbx_strand_id
1 'polypeptide(L)' 'MGHGSLADDVALVEAARDGLGPTTKLMVDAGVIWGDNVDAAYERAVKFADLGVTWLEEPLKNRRG' A
#
# COMPACT_ATOMS: atom_id res chain seq x y z
N MET A 1 -1.10 -3.22 8.25
CA MET A 1 -1.49 -3.02 6.84
C MET A 1 -2.10 -4.30 6.32
N GLY A 2 -3.21 -4.23 5.59
CA GLY A 2 -3.84 -5.34 4.88
C GLY A 2 -4.89 -6.17 5.64
N HIS A 3 -4.95 -6.07 6.97
CA HIS A 3 -5.93 -6.80 7.80
C HIS A 3 -7.17 -5.98 8.18
N GLY A 4 -7.18 -4.69 7.84
CA GLY A 4 -8.27 -3.75 8.13
C GLY A 4 -8.95 -3.23 6.86
N SER A 5 -9.64 -2.11 7.00
CA SER A 5 -10.25 -1.38 5.89
C SER A 5 -9.20 -0.65 5.03
N LEU A 6 -9.61 -0.18 3.84
CA LEU A 6 -8.82 0.76 3.05
C LEU A 6 -8.41 1.99 3.86
N ALA A 7 -9.32 2.51 4.70
CA ALA A 7 -9.06 3.69 5.51
C ALA A 7 -7.97 3.44 6.57
N ASP A 8 -7.98 2.26 7.21
CA ASP A 8 -6.95 1.88 8.19
C ASP A 8 -5.58 1.81 7.53
N ASP A 9 -5.52 1.24 6.33
CA ASP A 9 -4.28 1.14 5.54
C ASP A 9 -3.76 2.50 5.10
N VAL A 10 -4.65 3.41 4.65
CA VAL A 10 -4.28 4.80 4.32
C VAL A 10 -3.75 5.55 5.53
N ALA A 11 -4.42 5.43 6.70
CA ALA A 11 -3.98 6.10 7.92
C ALA A 11 -2.58 5.64 8.37
N LEU A 12 -2.25 4.35 8.19
CA LEU A 12 -0.90 3.84 8.47
C LEU A 12 0.15 4.43 7.54
N VAL A 13 -0.14 4.54 6.24
CA VAL A 13 0.78 5.10 5.25
C VAL A 13 0.93 6.61 5.42
N GLU A 14 -0.13 7.32 5.79
CA GLU A 14 -0.10 8.75 6.12
C GLU A 14 0.80 9.02 7.34
N ALA A 15 0.61 8.26 8.43
CA ALA A 15 1.49 8.38 9.60
C ALA A 15 2.96 8.08 9.27
N ALA A 16 3.23 7.12 8.39
CA ALA A 16 4.58 6.84 7.92
C ALA A 16 5.15 7.99 7.08
N ARG A 17 4.35 8.58 6.17
CA ARG A 17 4.72 9.75 5.38
C ARG A 17 5.07 10.94 6.28
N ASP A 18 4.26 11.22 7.29
CA ASP A 18 4.50 12.31 8.24
C ASP A 18 5.82 12.10 9.01
N GLY A 19 6.07 10.88 9.49
CA GLY A 19 7.30 10.56 10.21
C GLY A 19 8.58 10.65 9.35
N LEU A 20 8.48 10.35 8.05
CA LEU A 20 9.60 10.41 7.11
C LEU A 20 9.86 11.80 6.52
N GLY A 21 8.87 12.70 6.62
CA GLY A 21 8.89 13.99 5.96
C GLY A 21 8.67 13.91 4.44
N PRO A 22 8.66 15.06 3.75
CA PRO A 22 8.19 15.15 2.37
C PRO A 22 9.20 14.64 1.32
N THR A 23 10.48 14.53 1.65
CA THR A 23 11.54 14.27 0.66
C THR A 23 12.02 12.81 0.64
N THR A 24 11.81 12.07 1.72
CA THR A 24 12.26 10.68 1.82
C THR A 24 11.34 9.78 0.99
N LYS A 25 11.92 8.88 0.19
CA LYS A 25 11.16 7.87 -0.55
C LYS A 25 10.46 6.93 0.44
N LEU A 26 9.17 6.71 0.22
CA LEU A 26 8.35 5.78 1.01
C LEU A 26 8.05 4.57 0.15
N MET A 27 8.28 3.39 0.71
CA MET A 27 8.06 2.09 0.06
C MET A 27 7.17 1.27 0.98
N VAL A 28 6.21 0.56 0.39
CA VAL A 28 5.22 -0.26 1.10
C VAL A 28 5.30 -1.67 0.53
N ASP A 29 5.47 -2.65 1.40
CA ASP A 29 5.31 -4.06 1.06
C ASP A 29 3.95 -4.56 1.57
N ALA A 30 3.12 -5.05 0.65
CA ALA A 30 1.80 -5.59 0.96
C ALA A 30 1.83 -7.07 1.34
N GLY A 31 2.94 -7.78 1.13
CA GLY A 31 3.10 -9.19 1.48
C GLY A 31 1.99 -10.08 0.93
N VAL A 32 1.53 -9.79 -0.29
CA VAL A 32 0.43 -10.47 -1.01
C VAL A 32 -0.91 -10.54 -0.27
N ILE A 33 -1.13 -9.69 0.73
CA ILE A 33 -2.28 -9.78 1.65
C ILE A 33 -3.65 -9.64 0.96
N TRP A 34 -3.72 -8.98 -0.19
CA TRP A 34 -4.95 -8.85 -0.98
C TRP A 34 -5.19 -10.02 -1.95
N GLY A 35 -4.25 -10.98 -2.04
CA GLY A 35 -4.40 -12.19 -2.84
C GLY A 35 -4.64 -11.90 -4.33
N ASP A 36 -5.76 -12.39 -4.88
CA ASP A 36 -6.20 -12.12 -6.26
C ASP A 36 -7.15 -10.92 -6.36
N ASN A 37 -7.44 -10.21 -5.26
CA ASN A 37 -8.39 -9.11 -5.26
C ASN A 37 -7.77 -7.85 -5.86
N VAL A 38 -7.84 -7.75 -7.19
CA VAL A 38 -7.29 -6.64 -7.98
C VAL A 38 -7.90 -5.30 -7.57
N ASP A 39 -9.20 -5.25 -7.31
CA ASP A 39 -9.89 -4.02 -6.95
C ASP A 39 -9.40 -3.48 -5.60
N ALA A 40 -9.29 -4.34 -4.59
CA ALA A 40 -8.78 -3.96 -3.27
C ALA A 40 -7.32 -3.49 -3.31
N ALA A 41 -6.50 -4.09 -4.17
CA ALA A 41 -5.12 -3.67 -4.41
C ALA A 41 -5.04 -2.34 -5.17
N TYR A 42 -5.88 -2.16 -6.18
CA TYR A 42 -5.93 -0.96 -7.00
C TYR A 42 -6.38 0.26 -6.20
N GLU A 43 -7.44 0.16 -5.40
CA GLU A 43 -7.93 1.26 -4.56
C GLU A 43 -6.83 1.79 -3.62
N ARG A 44 -6.04 0.87 -3.04
CA ARG A 44 -4.90 1.22 -2.19
C ARG A 44 -3.76 1.83 -2.97
N ALA A 45 -3.40 1.26 -4.13
CA ALA A 45 -2.36 1.81 -4.97
C ALA A 45 -2.64 3.27 -5.35
N VAL A 46 -3.89 3.60 -5.72
CA VAL A 46 -4.31 4.97 -6.01
C VAL A 46 -4.15 5.87 -4.78
N LYS A 47 -4.67 5.45 -3.61
CA LYS A 47 -4.57 6.26 -2.38
C LYS A 47 -3.14 6.42 -1.87
N PHE A 48 -2.30 5.41 -2.02
CA PHE A 48 -0.90 5.46 -1.62
C PHE A 48 -0.08 6.36 -2.56
N ALA A 49 -0.45 6.44 -3.84
CA ALA A 49 0.16 7.39 -4.77
C ALA A 49 -0.08 8.84 -4.32
N ASP A 50 -1.29 9.17 -3.83
CA ASP A 50 -1.60 10.49 -3.27
C ASP A 50 -0.72 10.85 -2.06
N LEU A 51 -0.23 9.85 -1.32
CA LEU A 51 0.68 9.99 -0.17
C LEU A 51 2.18 9.94 -0.55
N GLY A 52 2.48 9.90 -1.84
CA GLY A 52 3.85 9.85 -2.36
C GLY A 52 4.56 8.53 -2.08
N VAL A 53 3.84 7.41 -2.01
CA VAL A 53 4.46 6.07 -2.02
C VAL A 53 5.15 5.86 -3.36
N THR A 54 6.45 5.63 -3.32
CA THR A 54 7.31 5.47 -4.51
C THR A 54 7.23 4.06 -5.08
N TRP A 55 7.01 3.05 -4.22
CA TRP A 55 6.89 1.67 -4.64
C TRP A 55 5.92 0.91 -3.73
N LEU A 56 5.02 0.17 -4.36
CA LEU A 56 4.13 -0.80 -3.71
C LEU A 56 4.56 -2.20 -4.16
N GLU A 57 5.23 -2.91 -3.26
CA GLU A 57 5.73 -4.26 -3.44
C GLU A 57 4.64 -5.30 -3.14
N GLU A 58 4.63 -6.37 -3.93
CA GLU A 58 3.75 -7.55 -3.77
C GLU A 58 2.26 -7.27 -3.46
N PRO A 59 1.57 -6.37 -4.21
CA PRO A 59 0.16 -6.08 -3.95
C PRO A 59 -0.77 -7.27 -4.22
N LEU A 60 -0.37 -8.19 -5.11
CA LEU A 60 -1.15 -9.35 -5.50
C LEU A 60 -0.29 -10.59 -5.41
N LYS A 61 -0.90 -11.73 -5.11
CA LYS A 61 -0.16 -13.00 -5.15
C LYS A 61 0.28 -13.29 -6.58
N ASN A 62 1.50 -13.79 -6.71
CA ASN A 62 1.97 -14.31 -7.98
C ASN A 62 1.20 -15.59 -8.31
N ARG A 63 0.58 -15.68 -9.49
CA ARG A 63 0.06 -16.94 -10.01
C ARG A 63 1.24 -17.85 -10.37
N ARG A 64 1.72 -18.63 -9.40
CA ARG A 64 2.43 -19.88 -9.72
C ARG A 64 1.37 -20.96 -9.81
N GLY A 65 1.26 -21.56 -11.00
CA GLY A 65 0.40 -22.72 -11.24
C GLY A 65 0.83 -23.94 -10.44
#